data_AF-A0A6B3G0M0-F1
#
_entry.id   AF-A0A6B3G0M0-F1
#
_cell.length_a   1.000
_cell.length_b   1.000
_cell.length_c   1.000
_cell.angle_alpha   90.00
_cell.angle_beta   90.00
_cell.angle_gamma   90.00
#
_symmetry.space_group_name_H-M   'P 1'
#
loop_
_entity.id
_entity.type
_entity.pdbx_description
1 polymer ?
#
loop_
_entity_poly.entity_id
_entity_poly.type
_entity_poly.pdbx_seq_one_letter_code
_entity_poly.pdbx_strand_id
1 'polypeptide(L)'
;DRARARLCAVLAGLAGEDQVAIRSSGVFARRLVRSPLDVATPEPAAPGWRTSGTALVTGGTGALGPHIARWLASNGAEHVVLTSRRGPFAPGMAALATELDAEGVRLTV
;
A
#
# COMPACT_ATOMS: atom_id res chain seq x y z
N ASP A 1 24.17 -5.66 31.19
CA ASP A 1 23.69 -5.03 29.94
C ASP A 1 22.28 -4.47 30.15
N ARG A 2 22.05 -3.19 29.82
CA ARG A 2 20.77 -2.49 29.99
C ARG A 2 19.65 -3.04 29.10
N ALA A 3 20.00 -3.53 27.91
CA ALA A 3 19.01 -4.13 27.01
C ALA A 3 18.41 -5.41 27.61
N ARG A 4 19.26 -6.28 28.18
CA ARG A 4 18.86 -7.52 28.86
C ARG A 4 17.91 -7.25 30.04
N ALA A 5 18.22 -6.26 30.88
CA ALA A 5 17.37 -5.90 32.02
C ALA A 5 15.97 -5.43 31.58
N ARG A 6 15.90 -4.60 30.52
CA ARG A 6 14.63 -4.14 29.92
C ARG A 6 13.84 -5.29 29.34
N LEU A 7 14.48 -6.24 28.67
CA LEU A 7 13.84 -7.44 28.15
C LEU A 7 13.22 -8.28 29.26
N CYS A 8 13.96 -8.55 30.34
CA CYS A 8 13.44 -9.28 31.49
C CYS A 8 12.22 -8.59 32.13
N ALA A 9 12.25 -7.26 32.27
CA ALA A 9 11.12 -6.51 32.83
C ALA A 9 9.86 -6.59 31.96
N VAL A 10 10.00 -6.52 30.63
CA VAL A 10 8.90 -6.73 29.68
C VAL A 10 8.33 -8.13 29.81
N LEU A 11 9.18 -9.17 29.77
CA LEU A 11 8.75 -10.57 29.82
C LEU A 11 8.11 -10.95 31.17
N ALA A 12 8.52 -10.29 32.25
CA ALA A 12 7.89 -10.43 33.56
C ALA A 12 6.47 -9.79 33.63
N GLY A 13 5.99 -9.18 32.54
CA GLY A 13 4.63 -8.63 32.45
C GLY A 13 4.43 -7.34 33.25
N LEU A 14 5.50 -6.73 33.76
CA LEU A 14 5.42 -5.58 34.68
C LEU A 14 4.81 -4.32 34.05
N ALA A 15 4.76 -4.25 32.72
CA ALA A 15 4.21 -3.13 31.97
C ALA A 15 2.81 -3.38 31.38
N GLY A 16 2.30 -4.62 31.40
CA GLY A 16 0.99 -4.96 30.81
C GLY A 16 0.89 -4.82 29.28
N GLU A 17 2.03 -4.71 28.58
CA GLU A 17 2.10 -4.54 27.12
C GLU A 17 2.47 -5.84 26.42
N ASP A 18 1.80 -6.15 25.29
CA ASP A 18 2.10 -7.31 24.43
C ASP A 18 2.88 -6.94 23.16
N GLN A 19 3.03 -5.64 22.88
CA GLN A 19 3.66 -5.11 21.67
C GLN A 19 4.69 -4.04 22.04
N VAL A 20 5.95 -4.46 22.19
CA VAL A 20 7.04 -3.58 22.62
C VAL A 20 8.18 -3.49 21.63
N ALA A 21 8.89 -2.35 21.67
CA ALA A 21 10.19 -2.17 21.04
C ALA A 21 11.23 -1.77 22.10
N ILE A 22 12.28 -2.57 22.25
CA ILE A 22 13.43 -2.25 23.10
C ILE A 22 14.48 -1.54 22.25
N ARG A 23 14.91 -0.36 22.70
CA ARG A 23 15.94 0.47 22.06
C ARG A 23 16.94 0.95 23.12
N SER A 24 18.04 1.55 22.69
CA SER A 24 19.00 2.21 23.61
C SER A 24 18.33 3.29 24.45
N SER A 25 17.41 4.04 23.86
CA SER A 25 16.63 5.12 24.48
C SER A 25 15.57 4.65 25.49
N GLY A 26 15.11 3.40 25.43
CA GLY A 26 14.07 2.92 26.35
C GLY A 26 13.26 1.74 25.83
N VAL A 27 12.12 1.52 26.47
CA VAL A 27 11.08 0.57 26.05
C VAL A 27 9.89 1.39 25.57
N PHE A 28 9.40 1.07 24.37
CA PHE A 28 8.27 1.74 23.73
C PHE A 28 7.14 0.75 23.52
N ALA A 29 5.89 1.19 23.69
CA ALA A 29 4.70 0.40 23.43
C ALA A 29 4.05 0.82 22.09
N ARG A 30 3.50 -0.14 21.33
CA ARG A 30 2.78 0.17 20.09
C ARG A 30 1.43 0.81 20.38
N ARG A 31 1.15 1.93 19.73
CA ARG A 31 -0.17 2.60 19.75
C ARG A 31 -0.56 3.02 18.35
N LEU A 32 -1.82 2.80 17.99
CA LEU A 32 -2.43 3.37 16.80
C LEU A 32 -2.96 4.76 17.15
N VAL A 33 -2.49 5.77 16.43
CA VAL A 33 -2.91 7.17 16.61
C VAL A 33 -3.46 7.70 15.28
N ARG A 34 -4.26 8.76 15.34
CA ARG A 34 -4.72 9.43 14.11
C ARG A 34 -3.55 10.15 13.46
N SER A 35 -3.37 9.95 12.16
CA SER A 35 -2.51 10.80 11.33
C SER A 35 -3.37 11.93 10.77
N PRO A 36 -3.23 13.18 11.22
CA PRO A 36 -3.94 14.29 10.60
C PRO A 36 -3.50 14.39 9.14
N LEU A 37 -4.45 14.66 8.25
CA LEU A 37 -4.13 15.17 6.93
C LEU A 37 -3.73 16.63 7.13
N ASP A 38 -2.57 17.05 6.64
CA ASP A 38 -2.17 18.46 6.67
C ASP A 38 -3.02 19.24 5.65
N VAL A 39 -4.25 19.57 6.04
CA VAL A 39 -5.16 20.45 5.28
C VAL A 39 -4.94 21.93 5.62
N ALA A 40 -4.06 22.23 6.59
CA ALA A 40 -3.90 23.55 7.19
C ALA A 40 -2.85 24.45 6.52
N THR A 41 -1.98 23.90 5.68
CA THR A 41 -1.02 24.68 4.89
C THR A 41 -1.37 24.53 3.41
N PRO A 42 -1.75 25.62 2.72
CA PRO A 42 -1.72 25.65 1.26
C PRO A 42 -0.26 25.71 0.82
N GLU A 43 0.54 24.69 1.16
CA GLU A 43 1.63 24.33 0.26
C GLU A 43 0.97 24.03 -1.09
N PRO A 44 1.53 24.49 -2.23
CA PRO A 44 1.02 24.07 -3.52
C PRO A 44 0.98 22.56 -3.46
N ALA A 45 -0.23 21.97 -3.48
CA ALA A 45 -0.42 20.55 -3.29
C ALA A 45 0.65 19.85 -4.10
N ALA A 46 1.57 19.15 -3.42
CA ALA A 46 2.66 18.45 -4.11
C ALA A 46 2.00 17.76 -5.30
N PRO A 47 2.46 18.01 -6.54
CA PRO A 47 1.69 17.66 -7.72
C PRO A 47 1.24 16.22 -7.55
N GLY A 48 -0.09 16.01 -7.59
CA GLY A 48 -0.69 14.74 -7.24
C GLY A 48 0.09 13.62 -7.92
N TRP A 49 0.38 12.54 -7.18
CA TRP A 49 1.29 11.50 -7.66
C TRP A 49 0.94 11.09 -9.10
N ARG A 50 1.93 11.07 -10.00
CA ARG A 50 1.78 10.64 -11.39
C ARG A 50 2.75 9.51 -11.70
N THR A 51 2.40 8.73 -12.72
CA THR A 51 3.25 7.68 -13.27
C THR A 51 3.32 7.79 -14.80
N SER A 52 4.25 7.06 -15.40
CA SER A 52 4.43 6.93 -16.85
C SER A 52 4.88 5.51 -17.19
N GLY A 53 4.72 5.09 -18.44
CA GLY A 53 5.13 3.75 -18.87
C GLY A 53 4.33 2.62 -18.21
N THR A 54 5.01 1.58 -17.72
CA THR A 54 4.36 0.35 -17.22
C THR A 54 4.24 0.30 -15.70
N ALA A 55 3.03 0.02 -15.19
CA ALA A 55 2.77 -0.24 -13.78
C ALA A 55 2.41 -1.73 -13.54
N LEU A 56 3.02 -2.35 -12.53
CA LEU A 56 2.76 -3.74 -12.13
C LEU A 56 1.93 -3.80 -10.86
N VAL A 57 0.83 -4.56 -10.89
CA VAL A 57 -0.02 -4.84 -9.73
C VAL A 57 -0.06 -6.34 -9.46
N THR A 58 0.49 -6.75 -8.31
CA THR A 58 0.44 -8.15 -7.85
C THR A 58 -0.87 -8.45 -7.15
N GLY A 59 -1.42 -9.65 -7.35
CA GLY A 59 -2.80 -9.92 -6.95
C GLY A 59 -3.79 -9.05 -7.72
N GLY A 60 -3.39 -8.53 -8.88
CA GLY A 60 -4.06 -7.46 -9.61
C GLY A 60 -5.41 -7.84 -10.19
N THR A 61 -5.78 -9.12 -10.14
CA THR A 61 -7.12 -9.59 -10.54
C THR A 61 -8.05 -9.83 -9.33
N GLY A 62 -7.63 -9.42 -8.12
CA GLY A 62 -8.45 -9.43 -6.91
C GLY A 62 -9.44 -8.26 -6.88
N ALA A 63 -10.28 -8.17 -5.84
CA ALA A 63 -11.37 -7.19 -5.76
C ALA A 63 -10.92 -5.72 -5.96
N LEU A 64 -9.74 -5.35 -5.43
CA LEU A 64 -9.22 -3.99 -5.54
C LEU A 64 -8.42 -3.73 -6.83
N GLY A 65 -7.95 -4.79 -7.49
CA GLY A 65 -7.04 -4.68 -8.62
C GLY A 65 -7.60 -3.87 -9.80
N PRO A 66 -8.85 -4.10 -10.25
CA PRO A 66 -9.50 -3.27 -11.27
C PRO A 66 -9.62 -1.79 -10.88
N HIS A 67 -9.83 -1.48 -9.60
CA HIS A 67 -9.89 -0.09 -9.14
C HIS A 67 -8.52 0.57 -9.20
N ILE A 68 -7.48 -0.16 -8.80
CA ILE A 68 -6.09 0.30 -8.89
C ILE A 68 -5.66 0.47 -10.34
N ALA A 69 -6.06 -0.44 -11.24
CA ALA A 69 -5.74 -0.35 -12.67
C ALA A 69 -6.30 0.94 -13.31
N ARG A 70 -7.57 1.26 -13.05
CA ARG A 70 -8.21 2.51 -13.48
C ARG A 70 -7.54 3.74 -12.88
N TRP A 71 -7.21 3.68 -11.59
CA TRP A 71 -6.49 4.77 -10.93
C TRP A 71 -5.10 4.98 -11.56
N LEU A 72 -4.36 3.92 -11.85
CA LEU A 72 -3.06 4.01 -12.52
C LEU A 72 -3.17 4.59 -13.93
N ALA A 73 -4.16 4.14 -14.72
CA ALA A 73 -4.46 4.70 -16.03
C ALA A 73 -4.73 6.21 -15.95
N SER A 74 -5.61 6.63 -15.04
CA SER A 74 -5.92 8.05 -14.78
C SER A 74 -4.71 8.88 -14.31
N ASN A 75 -3.69 8.24 -13.70
CA ASN A 75 -2.48 8.90 -13.24
C ASN A 75 -1.31 8.83 -14.24
N GLY A 76 -1.54 8.34 -15.47
CA GLY A 76 -0.59 8.42 -16.58
C GLY A 76 0.11 7.11 -16.94
N ALA A 77 -0.34 5.96 -16.41
CA ALA A 77 0.18 4.68 -16.87
C ALA A 77 -0.23 4.40 -18.33
N GLU A 78 0.73 4.07 -19.18
CA GLU A 78 0.51 3.68 -20.58
C GLU A 78 0.25 2.17 -20.70
N HIS A 79 0.70 1.41 -19.71
CA HIS A 79 0.55 -0.04 -19.64
C HIS A 79 0.38 -0.49 -18.20
N VAL A 80 -0.64 -1.30 -17.93
CA VAL A 80 -0.87 -1.94 -16.63
C VAL A 80 -0.69 -3.45 -16.77
N VAL A 81 0.09 -4.04 -15.88
CA VAL A 81 0.30 -5.48 -15.78
C VAL A 81 -0.34 -5.97 -14.48
N LEU A 82 -1.36 -6.82 -14.59
CA LEU A 82 -2.06 -7.41 -13.45
C LEU A 82 -1.65 -8.86 -13.28
N THR A 83 -0.78 -9.15 -12.31
CA THR A 83 -0.35 -10.54 -12.09
C THR A 83 -1.20 -11.22 -11.01
N SER A 84 -1.68 -12.43 -11.31
CA SER A 84 -2.29 -13.31 -10.31
C SER A 84 -2.28 -14.76 -10.78
N ARG A 85 -2.49 -15.70 -9.86
CA ARG A 85 -2.60 -17.13 -10.19
C ARG A 85 -3.75 -17.45 -11.16
N ARG A 86 -4.84 -16.67 -11.13
CA ARG A 86 -5.99 -16.85 -12.03
C ARG A 86 -5.79 -16.13 -13.36
N GLY A 87 -4.94 -15.11 -13.39
CA GLY A 87 -4.64 -14.31 -14.58
C GLY A 87 -5.91 -13.90 -15.34
N PRO A 88 -5.96 -14.07 -16.67
CA PRO A 88 -7.10 -13.65 -17.49
C PRO A 88 -8.39 -14.45 -17.22
N PHE A 89 -8.31 -15.58 -16.52
CA PHE A 89 -9.49 -16.37 -16.12
C PHE A 89 -10.20 -15.81 -14.88
N ALA A 90 -9.68 -14.74 -14.28
CA ALA A 90 -10.39 -14.05 -13.21
C ALA A 90 -11.64 -13.32 -13.76
N PRO A 91 -12.74 -13.22 -12.98
CA PRO A 91 -13.95 -12.55 -13.41
C PRO A 91 -13.69 -11.10 -13.83
N GLY A 92 -14.26 -10.69 -14.97
CA GLY A 92 -14.27 -9.29 -15.42
C GLY A 92 -12.99 -8.79 -16.10
N MET A 93 -11.96 -9.64 -16.29
CA MET A 93 -10.71 -9.20 -16.92
C MET A 93 -10.86 -8.78 -18.39
N ALA A 94 -11.72 -9.48 -19.16
CA ALA A 94 -12.00 -9.10 -20.54
C ALA A 94 -12.66 -7.72 -20.64
N ALA A 95 -13.63 -7.43 -19.77
CA ALA A 95 -14.30 -6.12 -19.73
C ALA A 95 -13.33 -5.01 -19.32
N LEU A 96 -12.47 -5.26 -18.33
CA LEU A 96 -11.44 -4.32 -17.91
C LEU A 96 -10.41 -4.06 -19.01
N ALA A 97 -10.04 -5.08 -19.78
CA ALA A 97 -9.13 -4.93 -20.93
C ALA A 97 -9.74 -4.01 -21.99
N THR A 98 -11.01 -4.22 -22.36
CA THR A 98 -11.72 -3.35 -23.30
C THR A 98 -11.84 -1.92 -22.78
N GLU A 99 -12.11 -1.74 -21.49
CA GLU A 99 -12.22 -0.42 -20.87
C GLU A 99 -10.90 0.36 -20.95
N LEU A 100 -9.78 -0.25 -20.52
CA LEU A 100 -8.49 0.43 -20.53
C LEU A 100 -7.94 0.66 -21.95
N ASP A 101 -8.22 -0.25 -22.88
CA ASP A 101 -7.86 -0.06 -24.30
C ASP A 101 -8.58 1.15 -24.90
N ALA A 102 -9.85 1.38 -24.54
CA ALA A 102 -10.59 2.57 -24.94
C ALA A 102 -10.00 3.89 -24.39
N GLU A 103 -9.27 3.81 -23.27
CA GLU A 103 -8.51 4.93 -22.68
C GLU A 103 -7.08 5.04 -23.22
N GLY A 104 -6.68 4.18 -24.17
CA GLY A 104 -5.33 4.12 -24.73
C GLY A 104 -4.29 3.48 -23.80
N VAL A 105 -4.74 2.74 -22.79
CA VAL A 105 -3.89 2.07 -21.80
C VAL A 105 -3.86 0.58 -22.07
N ARG A 106 -2.66 0.05 -22.33
CA ARG A 106 -2.47 -1.40 -22.55
C ARG A 106 -2.73 -2.15 -21.24
N LEU A 107 -3.40 -3.30 -21.31
CA LEU A 107 -3.53 -4.22 -20.18
C LEU A 107 -2.88 -5.58 -20.51
N THR A 108 -2.03 -6.08 -19.61
CA THR A 108 -1.56 -7.47 -19.59
C THR A 108 -2.02 -8.14 -18.31
N VAL A 109 -2.59 -9.35 -18.38
CA VAL A 109 -3.11 -10.10 -17.23
C VAL A 109 -2.53 -11.51 -17.19
#